data_AF-A0A1F9K0W7-F1
#
_entry.id   AF-A0A1F9K0W7-F1
#
_cell.length_a   1.000
_cell.length_b   1.000
_cell.length_c   1.000
_cell.angle_alpha   90.00
_cell.angle_beta   90.00
_cell.angle_gamma   90.00
#
_symmetry.space_group_name_H-M   'P 1'
#
loop_
_entity.id
_entity.type
_entity.pdbx_description
1 polymer ?
#
loop_
_entity_poly.entity_id
_entity_poly.type
_entity_poly.pdbx_seq_one_letter_code
_entity_poly.pdbx_strand_id
1 'polypeptide(L)'
;MVGLAYWYTALVGWFFLVQGIITFLFNVIPSLDQAFPILLKVDPIAAPHSLLHILLGVVAITALFKGGVQGPYLASLGIGAFYVILAVAGFTDGRGLGLGLQFFDHPFHLGVGLAGLLAGAVCHLGHQKKI
;
A
#
# COMPACT_ATOMS: atom_id res chain seq x y z
N MET A 1 -4.87 -23.18 2.98
CA MET A 1 -6.05 -22.29 3.16
C MET A 1 -5.63 -20.89 2.76
N VAL A 2 -6.39 -20.23 1.89
CA VAL A 2 -6.14 -18.82 1.53
C VAL A 2 -6.68 -17.96 2.68
N GLY A 3 -5.80 -17.51 3.56
CA GLY A 3 -6.16 -16.74 4.76
C GLY A 3 -6.42 -15.26 4.47
N LEU A 4 -6.96 -14.54 5.45
CA LEU A 4 -7.22 -13.09 5.35
C LEU A 4 -5.96 -12.29 4.97
N ALA A 5 -4.80 -12.66 5.52
CA ALA A 5 -3.51 -12.05 5.16
C ALA A 5 -3.12 -12.25 3.69
N TYR A 6 -3.50 -13.38 3.07
CA TYR A 6 -3.28 -13.59 1.64
C TYR A 6 -4.11 -12.62 0.81
N TRP A 7 -5.42 -12.55 1.08
CA TRP A 7 -6.31 -11.67 0.32
C TRP A 7 -5.96 -10.20 0.51
N TYR A 8 -5.65 -9.78 1.74
CA TYR A 8 -5.13 -8.45 2.00
C TYR A 8 -3.88 -8.16 1.16
N THR A 9 -2.86 -9.02 1.27
CA THR A 9 -1.58 -8.82 0.56
C THR A 9 -1.78 -8.80 -0.96
N ALA A 10 -2.66 -9.64 -1.50
CA ALA A 10 -2.96 -9.71 -2.93
C ALA A 10 -3.66 -8.44 -3.41
N LEU A 11 -4.74 -8.03 -2.74
CA LEU A 11 -5.51 -6.86 -3.13
C LEU A 11 -4.68 -5.59 -3.01
N VAL A 12 -4.05 -5.38 -1.86
CA VAL A 12 -3.24 -4.18 -1.59
C VAL A 12 -1.99 -4.16 -2.46
N GLY A 13 -1.33 -5.30 -2.66
CA GLY A 13 -0.15 -5.42 -3.50
C GLY A 13 -0.43 -5.06 -4.96
N TRP A 14 -1.49 -5.61 -5.54
CA TRP A 14 -1.90 -5.29 -6.91
C TRP A 14 -2.40 -3.86 -7.05
N PHE A 15 -3.23 -3.39 -6.10
CA PHE A 15 -3.74 -2.03 -6.10
C PHE A 15 -2.58 -1.02 -6.12
N PHE A 16 -1.62 -1.12 -5.19
CA PHE A 16 -0.49 -0.20 -5.15
C PHE A 16 0.44 -0.32 -6.36
N LEU A 17 0.69 -1.52 -6.86
CA LEU A 17 1.54 -1.66 -8.04
C LEU A 17 0.91 -0.98 -9.26
N VAL A 18 -0.36 -1.25 -9.55
CA VAL A 18 -1.06 -0.71 -10.72
C VAL A 18 -1.25 0.80 -10.57
N GLN A 19 -1.79 1.24 -9.42
CA GLN A 19 -2.02 2.66 -9.16
C GLN A 19 -0.70 3.45 -9.17
N GLY A 20 0.37 2.91 -8.56
CA GLY A 20 1.69 3.52 -8.55
C GLY A 20 2.31 3.62 -9.95
N ILE A 21 2.25 2.55 -10.76
CA ILE A 21 2.76 2.59 -12.15
C ILE A 21 1.99 3.64 -12.97
N ILE A 22 0.66 3.61 -12.93
CA ILE A 22 -0.17 4.54 -13.71
C ILE A 22 0.15 5.98 -13.31
N THR A 23 0.07 6.31 -12.02
CA THR A 23 0.32 7.69 -11.57
C THR A 23 1.75 8.14 -11.82
N PHE A 24 2.75 7.26 -11.64
CA PHE A 24 4.13 7.59 -11.97
C PHE A 24 4.32 7.93 -13.45
N LEU A 25 3.79 7.10 -14.35
CA LEU A 25 3.89 7.33 -15.80
C LEU A 25 3.23 8.67 -16.19
N PHE A 26 2.08 8.98 -15.60
CA PHE A 26 1.40 10.25 -15.84
C PHE A 26 2.18 11.46 -15.31
N ASN A 27 2.89 11.32 -14.18
CA ASN A 27 3.76 12.38 -13.65
C ASN A 27 4.99 12.63 -14.53
N VAL A 28 5.57 11.58 -15.16
CA VAL A 28 6.86 11.69 -15.87
C VAL A 28 6.75 11.78 -17.40
N ILE A 29 5.59 11.45 -17.97
CA ILE A 29 5.34 11.51 -19.43
C ILE A 29 4.29 12.59 -19.70
N PRO A 30 4.69 13.83 -20.08
CA PRO A 30 3.76 14.94 -20.25
C PRO A 30 2.64 14.70 -21.27
N SER A 31 2.90 13.90 -22.31
CA SER A 31 1.89 13.58 -23.32
C SER A 31 0.74 12.72 -22.77
N LEU A 32 0.97 11.93 -21.72
CA LEU A 32 -0.10 11.16 -21.07
C LEU A 32 -1.03 12.07 -20.27
N ASP A 33 -0.47 13.01 -19.50
CA ASP A 33 -1.26 13.99 -18.76
C ASP A 33 -2.06 14.90 -19.70
N GLN A 34 -1.46 15.34 -20.81
CA GLN A 34 -2.18 16.13 -21.82
C GLN A 34 -3.33 15.35 -22.48
N ALA A 35 -3.17 14.04 -22.71
CA ALA A 35 -4.19 13.20 -23.30
C ALA A 35 -5.34 12.87 -22.33
N PHE A 36 -5.04 12.68 -21.04
CA PHE A 36 -6.03 12.37 -20.01
C PHE A 36 -5.83 13.21 -18.74
N PRO A 37 -6.06 14.52 -18.80
CA PRO A 37 -5.73 15.46 -17.72
C PRO A 37 -6.60 15.29 -16.46
N ILE A 38 -7.61 14.41 -16.53
CA ILE A 38 -8.48 14.10 -15.40
C ILE A 38 -7.80 13.18 -14.39
N LEU A 39 -6.85 12.35 -14.82
CA LEU A 39 -6.25 11.32 -13.96
C LEU A 39 -5.46 11.93 -12.79
N LEU A 40 -4.51 12.83 -13.08
CA LEU A 40 -3.75 13.52 -12.03
C LEU A 40 -4.57 14.59 -11.29
N LYS A 41 -5.69 15.06 -11.85
CA LYS A 41 -6.61 15.96 -11.14
C LYS A 41 -7.41 15.25 -10.06
N VAL A 42 -7.84 14.02 -10.33
CA VAL A 42 -8.65 13.22 -9.39
C VAL A 42 -7.76 12.49 -8.38
N ASP A 43 -6.59 12.03 -8.82
CA ASP A 43 -5.62 11.32 -7.98
C ASP A 43 -4.23 12.00 -8.06
N PRO A 44 -4.05 13.17 -7.39
CA PRO A 44 -2.85 13.98 -7.45
C PRO A 44 -1.71 13.40 -6.60
N ILE A 45 -1.31 12.16 -6.89
CA ILE A 45 -0.20 11.50 -6.23
C ILE A 45 1.10 11.94 -6.89
N ALA A 46 1.98 12.54 -6.09
CA ALA A 46 3.30 12.99 -6.54
C ALA A 46 4.19 11.78 -6.90
N ALA A 47 5.09 11.97 -7.86
CA ALA A 47 5.99 10.90 -8.32
C ALA A 47 6.73 10.13 -7.20
N PRO A 48 7.25 10.75 -6.11
CA PRO A 48 7.86 10.02 -5.01
C PRO A 48 6.89 9.06 -4.30
N HIS A 49 5.63 9.45 -4.15
CA HIS A 49 4.59 8.62 -3.54
C HIS A 49 4.14 7.49 -4.49
N SER A 50 4.05 7.76 -5.79
CA SER A 50 3.83 6.70 -6.79
C SER A 50 4.94 5.65 -6.74
N LEU A 51 6.21 6.06 -6.60
CA LEU A 51 7.34 5.13 -6.44
C LEU A 51 7.23 4.30 -5.17
N LEU A 52 6.80 4.89 -4.05
CA LEU A 52 6.55 4.16 -2.80
C LEU A 52 5.52 3.06 -3.01
N HIS A 53 4.40 3.36 -3.68
CA HIS A 53 3.37 2.37 -4.01
C HIS A 53 3.89 1.24 -4.91
N ILE A 54 4.69 1.56 -5.93
CA ILE A 54 5.33 0.54 -6.78
C ILE A 54 6.20 -0.38 -5.93
N LEU A 55 7.06 0.17 -5.07
CA LEU A 55 7.96 -0.62 -4.22
C LEU A 55 7.18 -1.53 -3.26
N LEU A 56 6.15 -1.00 -2.58
CA LEU A 56 5.32 -1.78 -1.67
C LEU A 56 4.51 -2.85 -2.41
N GLY A 57 4.00 -2.54 -3.60
CA GLY A 57 3.33 -3.49 -4.47
C GLY A 57 4.24 -4.65 -4.89
N VAL A 58 5.48 -4.35 -5.30
CA VAL A 58 6.49 -5.37 -5.62
C VAL A 58 6.83 -6.24 -4.41
N VAL A 59 7.00 -5.64 -3.22
CA VAL A 59 7.25 -6.37 -1.98
C VAL A 59 6.09 -7.31 -1.65
N ALA A 60 4.85 -6.83 -1.73
CA ALA A 60 3.65 -7.62 -1.47
C ALA A 60 3.51 -8.82 -2.44
N ILE A 61 3.67 -8.56 -3.74
CA ILE A 61 3.61 -9.58 -4.80
C ILE A 61 4.74 -10.60 -4.62
N THR A 62 5.96 -10.14 -4.31
CA THR A 62 7.09 -11.04 -4.03
C THR A 62 6.80 -11.90 -2.82
N ALA A 63 6.22 -11.35 -1.75
CA ALA A 63 5.85 -12.11 -0.57
C ALA A 63 4.78 -13.18 -0.87
N LEU A 64 3.83 -12.89 -1.76
CA LEU A 64 2.82 -13.87 -2.20
C LEU A 64 3.42 -15.04 -2.97
N PHE A 65 4.34 -14.77 -3.91
CA PHE A 65 4.87 -15.79 -4.81
C PHE A 65 6.12 -16.50 -4.29
N LYS A 66 6.96 -15.81 -3.50
CA LYS A 66 8.25 -16.34 -3.02
C LYS A 66 8.32 -16.53 -1.51
N GLY A 67 7.40 -15.95 -0.74
CA GLY A 67 7.44 -16.00 0.73
C GLY A 67 6.84 -17.26 1.36
N GLY A 68 6.35 -18.20 0.56
CA GLY A 68 5.71 -19.43 1.04
C GLY A 68 4.50 -19.15 1.94
N VAL A 69 4.27 -20.01 2.94
CA VAL A 69 3.11 -19.90 3.84
C VAL A 69 3.18 -18.69 4.79
N GLN A 70 4.39 -18.15 5.05
CA GLN A 70 4.58 -17.03 5.95
C GLN A 70 4.59 -15.67 5.23
N GLY A 71 4.91 -15.66 3.94
CA GLY A 71 5.05 -14.44 3.14
C GLY A 71 3.87 -13.47 3.26
N PRO A 72 2.63 -13.90 2.99
CA PRO A 72 1.47 -13.02 3.08
C PRO A 72 1.21 -12.53 4.51
N TYR A 73 1.50 -13.34 5.52
CA TYR A 73 1.41 -12.93 6.93
C TYR A 73 2.39 -11.80 7.25
N LEU A 74 3.67 -11.97 6.90
CA LEU A 74 4.70 -10.97 7.16
C LEU A 74 4.47 -9.70 6.34
N ALA A 75 4.05 -9.82 5.08
CA ALA A 75 3.72 -8.68 4.25
C ALA A 75 2.52 -7.90 4.79
N SER A 76 1.46 -8.60 5.21
CA SER A 76 0.28 -7.98 5.82
C SER A 76 0.64 -7.14 7.04
N LEU A 77 1.46 -7.69 7.94
CA LEU A 77 1.92 -6.97 9.13
C LEU A 77 2.86 -5.81 8.79
N GLY A 78 3.86 -6.04 7.93
CA GLY A 78 4.86 -5.03 7.59
C GLY A 78 4.25 -3.84 6.86
N ILE A 79 3.44 -4.10 5.83
CA ILE A 79 2.70 -3.06 5.10
C ILE A 79 1.68 -2.39 6.02
N GLY A 80 0.97 -3.17 6.82
CA GLY A 80 0.00 -2.66 7.79
C GLY A 80 0.63 -1.65 8.76
N ALA A 81 1.71 -2.05 9.43
CA ALA A 81 2.46 -1.21 10.35
C ALA A 81 3.02 0.04 9.65
N PHE A 82 3.61 -0.13 8.46
CA PHE A 82 4.15 0.98 7.67
C PHE A 82 3.09 2.06 7.42
N TYR A 83 1.90 1.69 6.94
CA TYR A 83 0.86 2.67 6.63
C TYR A 83 0.21 3.30 7.86
N VAL A 84 0.09 2.57 8.98
CA VAL A 84 -0.34 3.18 10.25
C VAL A 84 0.67 4.22 10.71
N ILE A 85 1.97 3.89 10.70
CA ILE A 85 3.03 4.83 11.08
C ILE A 85 3.03 6.04 10.13
N LEU A 86 2.90 5.81 8.83
CA LEU A 86 2.86 6.87 7.82
C LEU A 86 1.67 7.81 8.03
N ALA A 87 0.49 7.27 8.33
CA ALA A 87 -0.71 8.06 8.63
C ALA A 87 -0.52 8.90 9.89
N VAL A 88 -0.06 8.29 10.99
CA VAL A 88 0.17 8.98 12.27
C VAL A 88 1.22 10.07 12.12
N ALA A 89 2.35 9.77 11.47
CA ALA A 89 3.40 10.75 11.21
C ALA A 89 2.89 11.92 10.35
N GLY A 90 2.07 11.63 9.34
CA GLY A 90 1.41 12.63 8.51
C GLY A 90 0.50 13.57 9.30
N PHE A 91 -0.32 13.03 10.21
CA PHE A 91 -1.16 13.83 11.10
C PHE A 91 -0.37 14.70 12.07
N THR A 92 0.81 14.25 12.53
CA THR A 92 1.60 14.99 13.52
C THR A 92 2.51 16.07 12.94
N ASP A 93 3.13 15.80 11.78
CA ASP A 93 4.21 16.66 11.26
C ASP A 93 3.71 17.63 10.18
N GLY A 94 2.58 17.35 9.51
CA GLY A 94 1.98 18.20 8.47
C GLY A 94 2.85 18.43 7.21
N ARG A 95 4.10 17.96 7.19
CA ARG A 95 5.10 18.17 6.14
C ARG A 95 5.11 17.09 5.05
N GLY A 96 4.22 16.10 5.13
CA GLY A 96 4.06 15.07 4.10
C GLY A 96 5.31 14.23 3.80
N LEU A 97 6.34 14.24 4.68
CA LEU A 97 7.60 13.48 4.58
C LEU A 97 8.34 13.56 3.22
N GLY A 98 8.12 14.63 2.44
CA GLY A 98 8.67 14.74 1.08
C GLY A 98 7.99 13.83 0.05
N LEU A 99 6.92 13.14 0.42
CA LEU A 99 6.12 12.27 -0.45
C LEU A 99 5.01 13.04 -1.18
N GLY A 100 4.77 14.32 -0.84
CA GLY A 100 3.66 15.08 -1.42
C GLY A 100 2.29 14.57 -0.97
N LEU A 101 2.21 14.03 0.25
CA LEU A 101 0.97 13.55 0.85
C LEU A 101 -0.05 14.68 1.01
N GLN A 102 -1.28 14.42 0.64
CA GLN A 102 -2.44 15.25 0.93
C GLN A 102 -3.07 14.85 2.26
N PHE A 103 -3.81 15.78 2.87
CA PHE A 103 -4.50 15.51 4.14
C PHE A 103 -5.44 14.29 4.05
N PHE A 104 -6.09 14.10 2.89
CA PHE A 104 -6.99 12.96 2.65
C PHE A 104 -6.26 11.62 2.50
N ASP A 105 -4.95 11.61 2.26
CA ASP A 105 -4.18 10.38 2.16
C ASP A 105 -4.05 9.71 3.53
N HIS A 106 -4.05 10.48 4.62
CA HIS A 106 -3.82 9.94 5.96
C HIS A 106 -4.95 9.02 6.46
N PRO A 107 -6.25 9.37 6.33
CA PRO A 107 -7.33 8.42 6.62
C PRO A 107 -7.27 7.14 5.78
N PHE A 108 -6.93 7.26 4.48
CA PHE A 108 -6.81 6.11 3.60
C PHE A 108 -5.65 5.18 4.05
N HIS A 109 -4.48 5.76 4.32
CA HIS A 109 -3.33 5.03 4.86
C HIS A 109 -3.65 4.36 6.19
N LEU A 110 -4.34 5.05 7.10
CA LEU A 110 -4.74 4.46 8.37
C LEU A 110 -5.68 3.27 8.16
N GLY A 111 -6.66 3.39 7.26
CA GLY A 111 -7.59 2.32 6.93
C GLY A 111 -6.90 1.08 6.33
N VAL A 112 -6.05 1.27 5.33
CA VAL A 112 -5.25 0.18 4.74
C VAL A 112 -4.32 -0.43 5.78
N GLY A 113 -3.64 0.42 6.56
CA GLY A 113 -2.71 0.01 7.61
C GLY A 113 -3.36 -0.89 8.66
N LEU A 114 -4.50 -0.45 9.22
CA LEU A 114 -5.24 -1.20 10.23
C LEU A 114 -5.80 -2.51 9.65
N ALA A 115 -6.30 -2.51 8.42
CA ALA A 115 -6.74 -3.74 7.76
C ALA A 115 -5.60 -4.76 7.63
N GLY A 116 -4.38 -4.31 7.32
CA GLY A 116 -3.19 -5.16 7.24
C GLY A 116 -2.78 -5.76 8.58
N LEU A 117 -2.78 -4.94 9.64
CA LEU A 117 -2.50 -5.42 10.99
C LEU A 117 -3.54 -6.44 11.46
N LEU A 118 -4.83 -6.18 11.22
CA LEU A 118 -5.91 -7.11 11.56
C LEU A 118 -5.80 -8.42 10.78
N ALA A 119 -5.54 -8.35 9.48
CA ALA A 119 -5.37 -9.54 8.64
C ALA A 119 -4.18 -10.40 9.09
N GLY A 120 -3.07 -9.77 9.47
CA GLY A 120 -1.91 -10.44 10.06
C GLY A 120 -2.22 -11.07 11.42
N ALA A 121 -2.88 -10.33 12.32
CA ALA A 121 -3.27 -10.81 13.64
C ALA A 121 -4.22 -12.02 13.58
N VAL A 122 -5.24 -11.97 12.71
CA VAL A 122 -6.17 -13.09 12.48
C VAL A 122 -5.42 -14.31 11.95
N CYS A 123 -4.48 -14.13 11.03
CA CYS A 123 -3.65 -15.22 10.53
C CYS A 123 -2.81 -15.86 11.65
N HIS A 124 -2.21 -15.04 12.52
CA HIS A 124 -1.40 -15.52 13.64
C HIS A 124 -2.24 -16.35 14.63
N LEU A 125 -3.40 -15.83 15.05
CA LEU A 125 -4.31 -16.53 15.97
C LEU A 125 -4.85 -17.82 15.36
N GLY A 126 -5.10 -17.84 14.04
CA GLY A 126 -5.53 -19.03 13.31
C GLY A 126 -4.47 -20.14 13.28
N HIS A 127 -3.18 -19.79 13.28
CA HIS A 127 -2.10 -20.77 13.39
C HIS A 127 -1.99 -21.35 14.81
N GLN A 128 -2.14 -20.51 15.85
CA GLN A 128 -2.06 -20.95 17.26
C GLN A 128 -3.16 -21.95 17.63
N LYS A 129 -4.37 -21.83 17.07
CA LYS A 129 -5.50 -22.75 17.34
C LYS A 129 -5.43 -24.11 16.64
N LYS A 130 -4.49 -24.30 15.73
CA LYS A 130 -4.32 -25.56 14.96
C LYS A 130 -3.19 -26.44 15.51
N ILE A 131 -2.57 -26.02 16.60
CA ILE A 131 -1.65 -26.80 17.45
C ILE A 131 -2.49 -27.39 18.59
#